data_AF-A0A952A5T1-F1
#
_entry.id   AF-A0A952A5T1-F1
#
_cell.length_a   1.000
_cell.length_b   1.000
_cell.length_c   1.000
_cell.angle_alpha   90.00
_cell.angle_beta   90.00
_cell.angle_gamma   90.00
#
_symmetry.space_group_name_H-M   'P 1'
#
loop_
_entity.id
_entity.type
_entity.pdbx_description
1 polymer ?
#
loop_
_entity_poly.entity_id
_entity_poly.type
_entity_poly.pdbx_seq_one_letter_code
_entity_poly.pdbx_strand_id
1 'polypeptide(L)'
;NPARITQNGFNAEGYYLEPGSEAENTLAAAHEAAFGEKLKSFTTPAYLDARVYALYNGIPTLCYGPISRNIHGFDEYVSLASVRSVTKTMALFIAEWCGTEPV
;
A
#
# COMPACT_ATOMS: atom_id res chain seq x y z
N ASN A 1 -38.02 -19.09 19.04
CA ASN A 1 -36.55 -19.18 19.01
C ASN A 1 -35.98 -17.91 18.40
N PRO A 2 -35.40 -16.98 19.18
CA PRO A 2 -34.78 -15.78 18.61
C PRO A 2 -33.51 -16.13 17.82
N ALA A 3 -33.14 -15.28 16.86
CA ALA A 3 -31.88 -15.41 16.11
C ALA A 3 -30.67 -15.31 17.06
N ARG A 4 -29.59 -16.02 16.75
CA ARG A 4 -28.32 -15.97 17.48
C ARG A 4 -27.29 -15.22 16.65
N ILE A 5 -26.60 -14.26 17.28
CA ILE A 5 -25.49 -13.53 16.67
C ILE A 5 -24.20 -14.25 17.06
N THR A 6 -23.29 -14.45 16.11
CA THR A 6 -21.94 -14.97 16.35
C THR A 6 -20.95 -14.09 15.63
N GLN A 7 -19.99 -13.56 16.37
CA GLN A 7 -18.89 -12.81 15.78
C GLN A 7 -17.92 -13.79 15.14
N ASN A 8 -17.82 -13.77 13.81
CA ASN A 8 -17.07 -14.73 13.01
C ASN A 8 -16.11 -14.08 12.00
N GLY A 9 -15.80 -12.79 12.18
CA GLY A 9 -14.99 -12.03 11.24
C GLY A 9 -14.40 -10.76 11.84
N PHE A 10 -14.01 -9.84 10.96
CA PHE A 10 -13.31 -8.61 11.32
C PHE A 10 -14.22 -7.62 12.08
N ASN A 11 -13.70 -7.14 13.21
CA ASN A 11 -14.14 -5.90 13.87
C ASN A 11 -12.98 -4.90 13.79
N ALA A 12 -12.78 -4.30 12.63
CA ALA A 12 -11.60 -3.51 12.33
C ALA A 12 -11.96 -2.04 12.08
N GLU A 13 -11.19 -1.13 12.68
CA GLU A 13 -11.27 0.32 12.41
C GLU A 13 -10.62 0.65 11.07
N GLY A 14 -11.08 1.74 10.43
CA GLY A 14 -10.40 2.29 9.25
C GLY A 14 -9.02 2.85 9.57
N TYR A 15 -8.21 3.03 8.53
CA TYR A 15 -6.91 3.67 8.60
C TYR A 15 -6.85 4.86 7.63
N TYR A 16 -6.27 5.97 8.08
CA TYR A 16 -5.95 7.13 7.27
C TYR A 16 -4.46 7.47 7.43
N LEU A 17 -3.75 7.55 6.31
CA LEU A 17 -2.38 8.07 6.28
C LEU A 17 -2.46 9.59 6.19
N GLU A 18 -2.03 10.29 7.24
CA GLU A 18 -1.87 11.74 7.17
C GLU A 18 -0.82 12.09 6.09
N PRO A 19 -1.13 13.02 5.17
CA PRO A 19 -0.24 13.34 4.07
C PRO A 19 1.00 14.11 4.53
N GLY A 20 2.10 13.96 3.78
CA GLY A 20 3.32 14.75 3.93
C GLY A 20 4.37 14.11 4.85
N SER A 21 4.21 12.83 5.21
CA SER A 21 5.27 12.09 5.89
C SER A 21 6.52 11.96 5.02
N GLU A 22 7.70 11.87 5.64
CA GLU A 22 8.95 11.62 4.92
C GLU A 22 8.88 10.34 4.07
N ALA A 23 8.33 9.26 4.65
CA ALA A 23 8.15 7.99 3.96
C ALA A 23 7.28 8.13 2.69
N GLU A 24 6.17 8.88 2.77
CA GLU A 24 5.31 9.13 1.61
C GLU A 24 6.05 9.95 0.54
N ASN A 25 6.79 10.98 0.93
CA ASN A 25 7.56 11.80 -0.01
C ASN A 25 8.67 10.99 -0.71
N THR A 26 9.38 10.13 0.02
CA THR A 26 10.39 9.22 -0.54
C THR A 26 9.76 8.24 -1.54
N LEU A 27 8.60 7.67 -1.20
CA LEU A 27 7.86 6.81 -2.13
C LEU A 27 7.37 7.58 -3.36
N ALA A 28 6.89 8.81 -3.20
CA ALA A 28 6.42 9.64 -4.29
C ALA A 28 7.54 9.94 -5.31
N ALA A 29 8.73 10.29 -4.83
CA ALA A 29 9.90 10.50 -5.68
C ALA A 29 10.34 9.20 -6.40
N ALA A 30 10.38 8.08 -5.68
CA ALA A 30 10.71 6.77 -6.25
C ALA A 30 9.67 6.30 -7.29
N HIS A 31 8.39 6.62 -7.08
CA HIS A 31 7.31 6.35 -8.03
C HIS A 31 7.50 7.16 -9.30
N GLU A 32 7.69 8.48 -9.18
CA GLU A 32 7.87 9.36 -10.33
C GLU A 32 9.10 8.97 -11.18
N ALA A 33 10.20 8.56 -10.54
CA ALA A 33 11.39 8.05 -11.25
C ALA A 33 11.18 6.70 -11.97
N ALA A 34 10.21 5.89 -11.54
CA ALA A 34 9.92 4.59 -12.13
C ALA A 34 8.80 4.65 -13.18
N PHE A 35 7.80 5.51 -12.98
CA PHE A 35 6.60 5.62 -13.81
C PHE A 35 6.58 6.83 -14.74
N GLY A 36 7.35 7.88 -14.43
CA GLY A 36 7.31 9.16 -15.16
C GLY A 36 6.03 9.96 -14.91
N GLU A 37 5.25 9.62 -13.89
CA GLU A 37 4.06 10.35 -13.45
C GLU A 37 4.04 10.50 -11.92
N LYS A 38 3.27 11.47 -11.42
CA LYS A 38 3.13 11.70 -9.98
C LYS A 38 2.36 10.57 -9.31
N LEU A 39 2.79 10.21 -8.09
CA LEU A 39 2.06 9.30 -7.22
C LEU A 39 0.65 9.84 -6.95
N LYS A 40 -0.34 8.95 -7.02
CA LYS A 40 -1.76 9.26 -6.75
C LYS A 40 -2.21 8.51 -5.51
N SER A 41 -3.12 9.13 -4.76
CA SER A 41 -3.79 8.50 -3.61
C SER A 41 -5.25 8.23 -3.93
N PHE A 42 -5.81 7.22 -3.26
CA PHE A 42 -7.24 6.92 -3.29
C PHE A 42 -7.64 6.20 -2.01
N THR A 43 -8.92 6.26 -1.66
CA THR A 43 -9.50 5.49 -0.55
C THR A 43 -10.10 4.20 -1.10
N THR A 44 -9.81 3.07 -0.46
CA THR A 44 -10.43 1.77 -0.77
C THR A 44 -11.35 1.33 0.37
N PRO A 45 -12.57 0.83 0.10
CA PRO A 45 -13.45 0.26 1.12
C PRO A 45 -13.05 -1.19 1.48
N ALA A 46 -11.75 -1.49 1.47
CA ALA A 46 -11.19 -2.80 1.78
C ALA A 46 -10.35 -2.74 3.06
N TYR A 47 -10.30 -3.86 3.78
CA TYR A 47 -9.39 -4.00 4.92
C TYR A 47 -7.93 -4.01 4.43
N LEU A 48 -7.05 -3.34 5.18
CA LEU A 48 -5.62 -3.28 4.93
C LEU A 48 -4.86 -3.49 6.23
N ASP A 49 -3.87 -4.39 6.23
CA ASP A 49 -2.99 -4.63 7.39
C ASP A 49 -2.15 -3.41 7.79
N ALA A 50 -1.99 -2.44 6.87
CA ALA A 50 -1.34 -1.16 7.15
C ALA A 50 -1.89 -0.47 8.41
N ARG A 51 -3.19 -0.67 8.69
CA ARG A 51 -3.85 -0.17 9.89
C ARG A 51 -3.19 -0.62 11.19
N VAL A 52 -2.62 -1.83 11.24
CA VAL A 52 -2.13 -2.42 12.48
C VAL A 52 -0.92 -1.62 12.96
N TYR A 53 0.04 -1.43 12.06
CA TYR A 53 1.25 -0.64 12.31
C TYR A 53 0.94 0.84 12.54
N ALA A 54 0.04 1.41 11.73
CA ALA A 54 -0.28 2.83 11.85
C ALA A 54 -1.04 3.16 13.13
N LEU A 55 -2.10 2.41 13.46
CA LEU A 55 -2.98 2.73 14.60
C LEU A 55 -2.38 2.29 15.94
N TYR A 56 -1.71 1.13 15.98
CA TYR A 56 -1.28 0.53 17.25
C TYR A 56 0.21 0.65 17.53
N ASN A 57 1.04 0.92 16.51
CA ASN A 57 2.48 1.15 16.69
C ASN A 57 2.91 2.58 16.36
N GLY A 58 2.03 3.43 15.81
CA GLY A 58 2.38 4.79 15.41
C GLY A 58 3.40 4.86 14.28
N ILE A 59 3.48 3.83 13.44
CA ILE A 59 4.45 3.73 12.35
C ILE A 59 3.79 4.21 11.05
N PRO A 60 4.35 5.21 10.33
CA PRO A 60 3.89 5.57 8.99
C PRO A 60 3.91 4.34 8.08
N THR A 61 2.77 3.96 7.52
CA THR A 61 2.63 2.70 6.77
C THR A 61 2.01 2.93 5.41
N LEU A 62 2.80 2.67 4.36
CA LEU A 62 2.41 2.91 2.98
C LEU A 62 1.80 1.65 2.36
N CYS A 63 0.55 1.73 1.90
CA CYS A 63 -0.08 0.67 1.11
C CYS A 63 0.04 1.00 -0.39
N TYR A 64 1.00 0.37 -1.07
CA TYR A 64 1.35 0.66 -2.46
C TYR A 64 1.56 -0.64 -3.24
N GLY A 65 1.10 -0.68 -4.50
CA GLY A 65 1.13 -1.91 -5.30
C GLY A 65 0.80 -1.71 -6.77
N PRO A 66 0.83 -2.80 -7.57
CA PRO A 66 0.62 -2.74 -9.01
C PRO A 66 -0.86 -2.56 -9.37
N ILE A 67 -1.11 -2.22 -10.63
CA ILE A 67 -2.46 -2.16 -11.19
C ILE A 67 -2.99 -3.58 -11.32
N SER A 68 -4.02 -3.90 -10.54
CA SER A 68 -4.81 -5.13 -10.62
C SER A 68 -6.28 -4.82 -10.89
N ARG A 69 -7.03 -5.82 -11.36
CA ARG A 69 -8.49 -5.76 -11.48
C ARG A 69 -9.13 -7.08 -11.07
N ASN A 70 -10.42 -7.00 -10.77
CA ASN A 70 -11.25 -8.14 -10.36
C ASN A 70 -10.66 -8.90 -9.16
N ILE A 71 -10.08 -8.19 -8.19
CA ILE A 71 -9.56 -8.78 -6.94
C ILE A 71 -10.71 -9.56 -6.28
N HIS A 72 -10.48 -10.84 -5.94
CA HIS A 72 -11.49 -11.80 -5.45
C HIS A 72 -12.53 -12.26 -6.50
N GLY A 73 -12.35 -11.98 -7.78
CA GLY A 73 -13.25 -12.37 -8.88
C GLY A 73 -12.70 -13.49 -9.77
N PHE A 74 -13.54 -14.01 -10.67
CA PHE A 74 -13.15 -15.09 -11.59
C PHE A 74 -11.99 -14.72 -12.52
N ASP A 75 -12.02 -13.50 -13.07
CA ASP A 75 -11.00 -12.99 -14.00
C ASP A 75 -10.04 -12.03 -13.28
N GLU A 76 -9.56 -12.41 -12.09
CA GLU A 76 -8.52 -11.64 -11.37
C GLU A 76 -7.24 -11.55 -12.19
N TYR A 77 -6.70 -10.35 -12.37
CA TYR A 77 -5.45 -10.16 -13.09
C TYR A 77 -4.65 -8.96 -12.62
N VAL A 78 -3.37 -8.93 -13.02
CA VAL A 78 -2.43 -7.85 -12.75
C VAL A 78 -1.70 -7.44 -14.03
N SER A 79 -1.35 -6.16 -14.15
CA SER A 79 -0.51 -5.66 -15.23
C SER A 79 0.96 -5.96 -14.97
N LEU A 80 1.59 -6.82 -15.79
CA LEU A 80 3.02 -7.14 -15.66
C LEU A 80 3.94 -5.93 -15.87
N ALA A 81 3.54 -4.99 -16.73
CA ALA A 81 4.27 -3.74 -16.90
C ALA A 81 4.24 -2.91 -15.60
N SER A 82 3.08 -2.84 -14.94
CA SER A 82 2.95 -2.17 -13.65
C SER A 82 3.73 -2.88 -12.55
N VAL A 83 3.72 -4.22 -12.52
CA VAL A 83 4.56 -5.01 -11.58
C VAL A 83 6.02 -4.63 -11.73
N ARG A 84 6.56 -4.62 -12.96
CA ARG A 84 7.96 -4.22 -13.21
C ARG A 84 8.27 -2.82 -12.71
N SER A 85 7.39 -1.85 -12.96
CA SER A 85 7.58 -0.47 -12.51
C SER A 85 7.46 -0.35 -10.98
N VAL A 86 6.52 -1.05 -10.34
CA VAL A 86 6.41 -1.11 -8.88
C VAL A 86 7.66 -1.73 -8.25
N THR A 87 8.20 -2.80 -8.83
CA THR A 87 9.48 -3.38 -8.37
C THR A 87 10.61 -2.36 -8.42
N LYS A 88 10.72 -1.60 -9.51
CA LYS A 88 11.70 -0.51 -9.61
C LYS A 88 11.45 0.57 -8.54
N THR A 89 10.20 1.00 -8.34
CA THR A 89 9.84 1.95 -7.28
C THR A 89 10.26 1.44 -5.90
N MET A 90 9.94 0.19 -5.56
CA MET A 90 10.30 -0.38 -4.27
C MET A 90 11.82 -0.44 -4.08
N ALA A 91 12.58 -0.82 -5.12
CA ALA A 91 14.04 -0.83 -5.06
C ALA A 91 14.61 0.58 -4.82
N LEU A 92 14.10 1.59 -5.54
CA LEU A 92 14.51 2.99 -5.35
C LEU A 92 14.11 3.53 -3.98
N PHE A 93 12.90 3.23 -3.52
CA PHE A 93 12.42 3.61 -2.19
C PHE A 93 13.32 3.02 -1.10
N ILE A 94 13.65 1.72 -1.17
CA ILE A 94 14.52 1.06 -0.20
C ILE A 94 15.93 1.68 -0.22
N ALA A 95 16.49 1.91 -1.41
CA ALA A 95 17.82 2.50 -1.55
C ALA A 95 17.89 3.91 -0.96
N GLU A 96 16.86 4.74 -1.18
CA GLU A 96 16.80 6.10 -0.64
C GLU A 96 16.48 6.11 0.87
N TRP A 97 15.52 5.30 1.31
CA TRP A 97 15.06 5.27 2.70
C TRP A 97 16.09 4.66 3.66
N CYS A 98 16.74 3.58 3.25
CA CYS A 98 17.70 2.86 4.09
C CYS A 98 19.15 3.27 3.84
N GLY A 99 19.44 3.88 2.69
CA GLY A 99 20.80 4.02 2.16
C GLY A 99 21.32 2.74 1.53
N THR A 100 22.46 2.84 0.85
CA THR A 100 23.19 1.72 0.22
C THR A 100 24.64 1.69 0.66
N GLU A 101 25.25 0.51 0.68
CA GLU A 101 26.68 0.35 0.95
C GLU A 101 27.50 0.40 -0.35
N PRO A 102 28.80 0.75 -0.28
CA PRO A 102 29.70 0.65 -1.43
C PRO A 102 29.80 -0.79 -1.95
N VAL A 103 30.05 -0.92 -3.26
CA VAL A 103 30.26 -2.21 -3.96
C VAL A 103 31.72 -2.65 -3.85
#